data_AF-A0A2Z6S023-F1
#
_entry.id   AF-A0A2Z6S023-F1
#
_cell.length_a   1.000
_cell.length_b   1.000
_cell.length_c   1.000
_cell.angle_alpha   90.00
_cell.angle_beta   90.00
_cell.angle_gamma   90.00
#
_symmetry.space_group_name_H-M   'P 1'
#
loop_
_entity.id
_entity.type
_entity.pdbx_description
1 polymer ?
#
loop_
_entity_poly.entity_id
_entity_poly.type
_entity_poly.pdbx_seq_one_letter_code
_entity_poly.pdbx_strand_id
1 'polypeptide(L)' 'MELPTSEDLNSLMALVSRNHAKANKLRNDLKKCRKLLLKLVTNLSIVAEPATHAQLVTNVATLSHMILDGTFSLAEYH' A
#
# COMPACT_ATOMS: atom_id res chain seq x y z
N MET A 1 9.74 7.33 -39.75
CA MET A 1 9.86 7.42 -38.27
C MET A 1 11.34 7.51 -37.96
N GLU A 2 11.77 8.52 -37.22
CA GLU A 2 13.16 8.61 -36.77
C GLU A 2 13.42 7.60 -35.66
N LEU A 3 14.63 7.03 -35.64
CA LEU A 3 15.06 6.13 -34.58
C LEU A 3 15.29 6.94 -33.29
N PRO A 4 14.85 6.44 -32.12
CA PRO A 4 15.13 7.09 -30.85
C PRO A 4 16.64 7.31 -30.69
N THR A 5 17.05 8.48 -30.22
CA THR A 5 18.47 8.73 -29.96
C THR A 5 18.94 7.90 -28.76
N SER A 6 20.25 7.64 -28.66
CA SER A 6 20.81 6.94 -27.50
C SER A 6 20.50 7.66 -26.18
N GLU A 7 20.33 8.98 -26.21
CA GLU A 7 20.01 9.80 -25.03
C GLU A 7 18.55 9.63 -24.59
N ASP A 8 17.62 9.51 -25.55
CA ASP A 8 16.22 9.19 -25.28
C ASP A 8 16.07 7.81 -24.63
N LEU A 9 16.83 6.83 -25.14
CA LEU A 9 16.84 5.47 -24.61
C LEU A 9 17.40 5.42 -23.17
N ASN A 10 18.48 6.15 -22.91
CA ASN A 10 19.08 6.27 -21.59
C ASN A 10 18.14 6.96 -20.59
N SER A 11 17.45 8.01 -21.03
CA SER A 11 16.46 8.73 -20.23
C SER A 11 15.27 7.85 -19.86
N LEU A 12 14.77 7.06 -20.81
CA LEU A 12 13.71 6.08 -20.59
C LEU A 12 14.15 5.00 -19.59
N MET A 13 15.36 4.48 -19.72
CA MET A 13 15.89 3.45 -18.82
C MET A 13 16.04 3.99 -17.39
N ALA A 14 16.48 5.24 -17.23
CA ALA A 14 16.55 5.93 -15.95
C ALA A 14 15.16 6.17 -15.32
N LEU A 15 14.15 6.45 -16.15
CA LEU A 15 12.76 6.58 -15.70
C LEU A 15 12.20 5.24 -15.22
N VAL A 16 12.37 4.18 -16.01
CA VAL A 16 11.93 2.82 -15.66
C VAL A 16 12.59 2.36 -14.36
N SER A 17 13.89 2.60 -14.22
CA SER A 17 14.64 2.26 -13.00
C SER A 17 14.12 3.01 -11.77
N ARG A 18 13.86 4.32 -11.89
CA ARG A 18 13.25 5.11 -10.81
C ARG A 18 11.85 4.64 -10.45
N ASN A 19 11.02 4.33 -11.44
CA ASN A 19 9.67 3.82 -11.20
C ASN A 19 9.70 2.45 -10.53
N HIS A 20 10.59 1.57 -10.94
CA HIS A 20 10.80 0.28 -10.29
C HIS A 20 11.26 0.42 -8.83
N ALA A 21 12.19 1.35 -8.55
CA ALA A 21 12.61 1.64 -7.18
C ALA A 21 11.45 2.18 -6.31
N LYS A 22 10.64 3.09 -6.85
CA LYS A 22 9.42 3.60 -6.17
C LYS A 22 8.41 2.48 -5.90
N ALA A 23 8.16 1.62 -6.87
CA ALA A 23 7.26 0.48 -6.72
C ALA A 23 7.75 -0.51 -5.63
N ASN A 24 9.05 -0.79 -5.58
CA ASN A 24 9.63 -1.62 -4.53
C ASN A 24 9.53 -0.99 -3.14
N LYS A 25 9.72 0.33 -3.04
CA LYS A 25 9.51 1.06 -1.79
C LYS A 25 8.06 0.93 -1.32
N LEU A 26 7.09 1.21 -2.21
CA LEU A 26 5.66 1.08 -1.92
C LEU A 26 5.30 -0.34 -1.47
N ARG A 27 5.81 -1.36 -2.17
CA ARG A 27 5.62 -2.78 -1.80
C ARG A 27 6.15 -3.08 -0.39
N ASN A 28 7.31 -2.54 -0.03
CA ASN A 28 7.89 -2.73 1.29
C ASN A 28 7.08 -2.02 2.39
N ASP A 29 6.60 -0.82 2.11
CA ASP A 29 5.77 -0.07 3.05
C ASP A 29 4.41 -0.75 3.25
N LEU A 30 3.78 -1.28 2.19
CA LEU A 30 2.57 -2.11 2.29
C LEU A 30 2.80 -3.38 3.14
N LYS A 31 3.95 -4.04 2.98
CA LYS A 31 4.32 -5.18 3.85
C LYS A 31 4.42 -4.77 5.33
N LYS A 32 4.98 -3.59 5.61
CA LYS A 32 5.05 -3.07 7.00
C LYS A 32 3.66 -2.74 7.53
N CYS A 33 2.83 -2.06 6.75
CA CYS A 33 1.44 -1.77 7.12
C CYS A 33 0.67 -3.05 7.46
N ARG A 34 0.76 -4.08 6.61
CA ARG A 34 0.12 -5.39 6.87
C ARG A 34 0.58 -6.00 8.20
N LYS A 35 1.88 -5.94 8.52
CA LYS A 35 2.40 -6.46 9.80
C LYS A 35 1.86 -5.68 11.00
N LEU A 36 1.78 -4.35 10.89
CA LEU A 36 1.24 -3.50 11.96
C LEU A 36 -0.26 -3.74 12.16
N LEU A 37 -1.03 -3.86 11.09
CA LEU A 37 -2.45 -4.19 11.13
C LEU A 37 -2.68 -5.55 11.79
N LEU A 38 -1.89 -6.56 11.44
CA LEU A 38 -1.98 -7.88 12.07
C LEU A 38 -1.71 -7.79 13.58
N LYS A 39 -0.66 -7.06 13.99
CA LYS A 39 -0.34 -6.86 15.41
C LYS A 39 -1.47 -6.13 16.15
N LEU A 40 -2.08 -5.12 15.52
CA LEU A 40 -3.21 -4.39 16.09
C LEU A 40 -4.42 -5.31 16.29
N VAL A 41 -4.76 -6.14 15.29
CA VAL A 41 -5.83 -7.13 15.40
C VAL A 41 -5.54 -8.10 16.55
N THR A 42 -4.34 -8.69 16.61
CA THR A 42 -3.96 -9.62 17.70
C THR A 42 -4.08 -8.97 19.07
N ASN A 43 -3.57 -7.74 19.23
CA ASN A 43 -3.67 -7.02 20.49
C ASN A 43 -5.14 -6.81 20.87
N LEU A 44 -5.98 -6.37 19.93
CA LEU A 44 -7.39 -6.13 20.18
C LEU A 44 -8.17 -7.43 20.46
N SER A 45 -7.81 -8.56 19.86
CA SER A 45 -8.40 -9.86 20.21
C SER A 45 -8.18 -10.25 21.67
N ILE A 46 -7.11 -9.73 22.31
CA ILE A 46 -6.77 -10.02 23.71
C ILE A 46 -7.55 -9.12 24.68
N VAL A 47 -7.80 -7.86 24.31
CA VAL A 47 -8.36 -6.84 25.22
C VAL A 47 -9.80 -6.45 24.93
N ALA A 48 -10.32 -6.75 23.74
CA ALA A 48 -11.61 -6.24 23.28
C ALA A 48 -12.73 -7.28 23.42
N GLU A 49 -13.93 -6.80 23.75
CA GLU A 49 -15.14 -7.60 23.66
C GLU A 49 -15.32 -8.14 22.22
N PRO A 50 -15.93 -9.34 22.06
CA PRO A 50 -16.06 -10.00 20.75
C PRO A 50 -16.70 -9.12 19.66
N ALA A 51 -17.64 -8.24 20.02
CA ALA A 51 -18.29 -7.31 19.10
C ALA A 51 -17.31 -6.28 18.52
N THR A 52 -16.43 -5.73 19.36
CA THR A 52 -15.40 -4.76 18.97
C THR A 52 -14.33 -5.41 18.09
N HIS A 53 -13.99 -6.67 18.36
CA HIS A 53 -13.07 -7.44 17.51
C HIS A 53 -13.65 -7.68 16.10
N ALA A 54 -14.93 -8.08 16.00
CA ALA A 54 -15.58 -8.28 14.71
C ALA A 54 -15.64 -6.99 13.88
N GLN A 55 -15.99 -5.86 14.52
CA GLN A 55 -16.00 -4.53 13.88
C GLN A 55 -14.60 -4.14 13.34
N LEU A 56 -13.55 -4.37 14.14
CA LEU A 56 -12.18 -4.07 13.73
C LEU A 56 -11.75 -4.91 12.52
N VAL A 57 -12.00 -6.22 12.54
CA VAL A 57 -11.64 -7.11 11.43
C VAL A 57 -12.31 -6.64 10.14
N THR A 58 -13.59 -6.26 10.21
CA THR A 58 -14.32 -5.68 9.08
C THR A 58 -13.68 -4.38 8.61
N ASN A 59 -13.38 -3.44 9.51
CA ASN A 59 -12.77 -2.15 9.15
C ASN A 59 -11.39 -2.34 8.49
N VAL A 60 -10.56 -3.27 8.99
CA VAL A 60 -9.24 -3.59 8.41
C VAL A 60 -9.38 -4.23 7.04
N ALA A 61 -10.36 -5.11 6.85
CA ALA A 61 -10.65 -5.73 5.55
C ALA A 61 -11.11 -4.67 4.53
N THR A 62 -12.04 -3.79 4.91
CA THR A 62 -12.52 -2.68 4.07
C THR A 62 -11.38 -1.75 3.69
N LEU A 63 -10.56 -1.32 4.65
CA LEU A 63 -9.40 -0.46 4.39
C LEU A 63 -8.41 -1.12 3.42
N SER A 64 -8.16 -2.43 3.60
CA SER A 64 -7.28 -3.19 2.71
C SER A 64 -7.82 -3.24 1.29
N HIS A 65 -9.13 -3.45 1.11
CA HIS A 65 -9.77 -3.40 -0.20
C HIS A 65 -9.69 -2.01 -0.83
N MET A 66 -10.01 -0.95 -0.09
CA MET A 66 -9.93 0.42 -0.61
C MET A 66 -8.52 0.78 -1.09
N ILE A 67 -7.47 0.32 -0.39
CA ILE A 67 -6.08 0.52 -0.81
C ILE A 67 -5.77 -0.26 -2.09
N LEU A 68 -6.22 -1.51 -2.21
CA LEU A 68 -5.98 -2.36 -3.38
C LEU A 68 -6.74 -1.86 -4.62
N ASP A 69 -7.97 -1.39 -4.42
CA ASP A 69 -8.84 -0.89 -5.47
C ASP A 69 -8.53 0.58 -5.83
N GLY A 70 -7.58 1.21 -5.14
CA GLY A 70 -7.17 2.59 -5.38
C GLY A 70 -8.20 3.65 -4.98
N THR A 71 -9.25 3.25 -4.26
CA THR A 71 -10.31 4.14 -3.76
C THR A 71 -9.98 4.76 -2.41
N PHE A 72 -8.90 4.32 -1.76
CA PHE A 72 -8.43 4.90 -0.52
C PHE A 72 -7.85 6.30 -0.73
N SER A 73 -8.45 7.30 -0.08
CA SER A 73 -7.94 8.66 0.00
C SER A 73 -7.64 9.03 1.45
N LEU A 74 -6.39 9.44 1.71
CA LEU A 74 -6.00 9.94 3.04
C LEU A 74 -6.63 11.31 3.35
N ALA A 75 -7.02 12.07 2.32
CA ALA A 75 -7.57 13.42 2.47
C ALA A 75 -8.95 13.45 3.17
N GLU A 76 -9.62 12.31 3.29
CA GLU A 76 -10.93 12.18 3.95
C GLU A 76 -10.82 11.95 5.47
N TYR A 77 -9.60 11.71 5.99
CA TYR A 77 -9.33 11.58 7.42
C TYR A 77 -8.64 12.85 7.94
N HIS A 78 -9.41 13.92 8.11
CA HIS A 78 -9.02 15.15 8.80
C HIS A 78 -9.82 15.33 10.09
#